data_AF-D0NJR1-F1
#
_entry.id   AF-D0NJR1-F1
#
_cell.length_a   1.000
_cell.length_b   1.000
_cell.length_c   1.000
_cell.angle_alpha   90.00
_cell.angle_beta   90.00
_cell.angle_gamma   90.00
#
_symmetry.space_group_name_H-M   'P 1'
#
loop_
_entity.id
_entity.type
_entity.pdbx_description
1 polymer ?
#
loop_
_entity_poly.entity_id
_entity_poly.type
_entity_poly.pdbx_seq_one_letter_code
_entity_poly.pdbx_strand_id
1 'polypeptide(L)'
;MTLNALSSFKDCNLRNELKPETKSLLDELQNAKIDVCISTGDNALTAVHVCRELEMPLKPKIAVVYVDPSTRNTVYILSDTIKLSESAQWENFNSRTMNQIMEECDLAITGAALEKLWSKCGGDTIQRIIKQTPIFARIRPQQKTWFVDQLIEIRLIVGMCGDGTNGCGALKAAHVGLALSSAEASIVVPFTSKAKVKVIYDVPGT
;
A
#
# COMPACT_ATOMS: atom_id res chain seq x y z
N MET A 1 -43.11 28.22 -18.54
CA MET A 1 -41.97 27.67 -19.31
C MET A 1 -40.69 27.95 -18.50
N THR A 2 -40.69 27.60 -17.20
CA THR A 2 -40.27 26.33 -16.57
C THR A 2 -38.75 26.14 -16.56
N LEU A 3 -38.16 26.37 -15.38
CA LEU A 3 -36.83 25.94 -14.98
C LEU A 3 -36.62 24.45 -15.29
N ASN A 4 -35.55 24.08 -16.00
CA ASN A 4 -35.04 22.70 -16.09
C ASN A 4 -33.60 22.69 -16.64
N ALA A 5 -32.62 23.13 -15.84
CA ALA A 5 -31.20 23.03 -16.21
C ALA A 5 -30.26 22.75 -15.01
N LEU A 6 -30.74 22.02 -13.99
CA LEU A 6 -29.96 21.72 -12.77
C LEU A 6 -30.20 20.30 -12.23
N SER A 7 -30.27 19.28 -13.10
CA SER A 7 -30.50 17.88 -12.67
C SER A 7 -29.54 16.82 -13.22
N SER A 8 -28.42 17.18 -13.86
CA SER A 8 -27.51 16.17 -14.48
C SER A 8 -26.12 16.01 -13.82
N PHE A 9 -25.86 16.62 -12.66
CA PHE A 9 -24.55 16.55 -11.98
C PHE A 9 -24.55 15.62 -10.75
N LYS A 10 -25.40 14.59 -10.71
CA LYS A 10 -25.61 13.79 -9.49
C LYS A 10 -24.90 12.44 -9.39
N ASP A 11 -24.24 11.93 -10.44
CA ASP A 11 -23.62 10.58 -10.37
C ASP A 11 -22.29 10.46 -11.13
N CYS A 12 -21.34 11.36 -10.90
CA CYS A 12 -19.93 11.09 -11.25
C CYS A 12 -19.25 10.34 -10.10
N ASN A 13 -19.53 9.05 -9.96
CA ASN A 13 -18.73 8.15 -9.15
C ASN A 13 -17.45 7.79 -9.95
N LEU A 14 -16.44 8.67 -9.92
CA LEU A 14 -15.11 8.35 -10.42
C LEU A 14 -14.51 7.28 -9.50
N ARG A 15 -14.69 6.01 -9.88
CA ARG A 15 -14.09 4.85 -9.20
C ARG A 15 -12.98 4.31 -10.08
N ASN A 16 -11.82 4.09 -9.48
CA ASN A 16 -10.76 3.32 -10.13
C ASN A 16 -11.24 1.86 -10.16
N GLU A 17 -11.78 1.42 -11.30
CA GLU A 17 -12.29 0.06 -11.44
C GLU A 17 -11.12 -0.92 -11.43
N LEU A 18 -11.16 -1.85 -10.48
CA LEU A 18 -10.22 -2.96 -10.46
C LEU A 18 -10.41 -3.82 -11.70
N LYS A 19 -9.31 -4.20 -12.37
CA LYS A 19 -9.41 -5.15 -13.48
C LYS A 19 -10.04 -6.44 -12.96
N PRO A 20 -11.05 -7.02 -13.63
CA PRO A 20 -11.78 -8.20 -13.14
C PRO A 20 -10.87 -9.39 -12.78
N GLU A 21 -9.75 -9.52 -13.48
CA GLU A 21 -8.75 -10.59 -13.32
C GLU A 21 -7.85 -10.41 -12.09
N THR A 22 -7.82 -9.23 -11.47
CA THR A 22 -6.91 -8.90 -10.36
C THR A 22 -7.13 -9.82 -9.16
N LYS A 23 -8.39 -10.16 -8.86
CA LYS A 23 -8.73 -11.05 -7.73
C LYS A 23 -8.16 -12.45 -7.93
N SER A 24 -8.41 -13.05 -9.10
CA SER A 24 -7.90 -14.40 -9.42
C SER A 24 -6.38 -14.48 -9.34
N LEU A 25 -5.68 -13.44 -9.81
CA LEU A 25 -4.22 -13.37 -9.72
C LEU A 25 -3.74 -13.29 -8.26
N LEU A 26 -4.41 -12.50 -7.42
CA LEU A 26 -4.09 -12.44 -6.00
C LEU A 26 -4.33 -13.77 -5.30
N ASP A 27 -5.39 -14.49 -5.64
CA ASP A 27 -5.67 -15.83 -5.10
C ASP A 27 -4.56 -16.82 -5.48
N GLU A 28 -4.07 -16.78 -6.73
CA GLU A 28 -2.93 -17.59 -7.17
C GLU A 28 -1.64 -17.27 -6.39
N LEU A 29 -1.33 -15.98 -6.21
CA LEU A 29 -0.18 -15.55 -5.43
C LEU A 29 -0.29 -15.99 -3.97
N GLN A 30 -1.48 -15.87 -3.37
CA GLN A 30 -1.74 -16.34 -2.01
C GLN A 30 -1.58 -17.86 -1.89
N ASN A 31 -2.11 -18.62 -2.84
CA ASN A 31 -1.96 -20.08 -2.90
C ASN A 31 -0.49 -20.50 -3.06
N ALA A 32 0.30 -19.71 -3.79
CA ALA A 32 1.74 -19.87 -3.92
C ALA A 32 2.54 -19.40 -2.67
N LYS A 33 1.85 -18.97 -1.60
CA LYS A 33 2.44 -18.43 -0.36
C LYS A 33 3.34 -17.23 -0.61
N ILE A 34 2.94 -16.40 -1.58
CA ILE A 34 3.60 -15.16 -1.91
C ILE A 34 2.97 -14.05 -1.08
N ASP A 35 3.77 -13.38 -0.27
CA ASP A 35 3.29 -12.25 0.53
C ASP A 35 3.01 -11.09 -0.43
N VAL A 36 1.80 -10.51 -0.41
CA VAL A 36 1.45 -9.38 -1.28
C VAL A 36 1.30 -8.10 -0.48
N CYS A 37 1.89 -7.01 -0.95
CA CYS A 37 1.62 -5.66 -0.42
C CYS A 37 1.28 -4.67 -1.53
N ILE A 38 0.45 -3.68 -1.21
CA ILE A 38 0.04 -2.62 -2.13
C ILE A 38 0.83 -1.35 -1.84
N SER A 39 1.31 -0.71 -2.90
CA SER A 39 1.87 0.65 -2.85
C SER A 39 1.07 1.55 -3.79
N THR A 40 0.56 2.68 -3.29
CA THR A 40 -0.22 3.63 -4.11
C THR A 40 0.06 5.09 -3.75
N GLY A 41 -0.17 5.97 -4.73
CA GLY A 41 -0.21 7.42 -4.54
C GLY A 41 -1.51 7.94 -3.91
N ASP A 42 -2.54 7.10 -3.83
CA ASP A 42 -3.87 7.46 -3.31
C ASP A 42 -3.93 7.59 -1.78
N ASN A 43 -5.09 8.01 -1.30
CA ASN A 43 -5.42 8.05 0.12
C ASN A 43 -5.38 6.63 0.73
N ALA A 44 -4.88 6.52 1.98
CA ALA A 44 -4.80 5.27 2.72
C ALA A 44 -6.15 4.56 2.89
N LEU A 45 -7.25 5.30 3.07
CA LEU A 45 -8.57 4.69 3.22
C LEU A 45 -9.10 4.10 1.92
N THR A 46 -8.81 4.75 0.79
CA THR A 46 -9.09 4.21 -0.55
C THR A 46 -8.32 2.91 -0.76
N ALA A 47 -7.02 2.93 -0.44
CA ALA A 47 -6.17 1.73 -0.54
C ALA A 47 -6.69 0.59 0.35
N VAL A 48 -7.09 0.88 1.59
CA VAL A 48 -7.71 -0.09 2.51
C VAL A 48 -9.01 -0.64 1.93
N HIS A 49 -9.86 0.21 1.37
CA HIS A 49 -11.10 -0.23 0.75
C HIS A 49 -10.85 -1.18 -0.42
N VAL A 50 -9.94 -0.81 -1.31
CA VAL A 50 -9.51 -1.63 -2.46
C VAL A 50 -8.96 -2.98 -2.01
N CYS A 51 -8.09 -3.02 -0.99
CA CYS A 51 -7.53 -4.28 -0.50
C CYS A 51 -8.61 -5.20 0.08
N ARG A 52 -9.66 -4.64 0.70
CA ARG A 52 -10.81 -5.41 1.22
C ARG A 52 -11.68 -5.95 0.10
N GLU A 53 -11.92 -5.16 -0.95
CA GLU A 53 -12.66 -5.57 -2.14
C GLU A 53 -11.94 -6.69 -2.90
N LEU A 54 -10.60 -6.64 -2.91
CA LEU A 54 -9.73 -7.68 -3.45
C LEU A 54 -9.59 -8.93 -2.55
N GLU A 55 -10.28 -8.96 -1.40
CA GLU A 55 -10.22 -10.07 -0.44
C GLU A 55 -8.79 -10.46 -0.03
N MET A 56 -7.89 -9.48 0.05
CA MET A 56 -6.54 -9.72 0.57
C MET A 56 -6.61 -10.25 2.02
N PRO A 57 -5.67 -11.14 2.42
CA PRO A 57 -5.66 -11.79 3.73
C PRO A 57 -5.20 -10.82 4.83
N LEU A 58 -6.02 -9.80 5.07
CA LEU A 58 -5.81 -8.75 6.06
C LEU A 58 -6.54 -9.08 7.36
N LYS A 59 -5.90 -8.78 8.50
CA LYS A 59 -6.54 -8.84 9.82
C LYS A 59 -7.83 -8.02 9.85
N PRO A 60 -8.78 -8.31 10.75
CA PRO A 60 -10.03 -7.56 10.84
C PRO A 60 -9.84 -6.06 11.07
N LYS A 61 -8.86 -5.68 11.89
CA LYS A 61 -8.54 -4.28 12.19
C LYS A 61 -7.33 -3.80 11.39
N ILE A 62 -7.44 -2.61 10.81
CA ILE A 62 -6.33 -1.94 10.12
C ILE A 62 -6.06 -0.60 10.80
N ALA A 63 -4.82 -0.38 11.22
CA ALA A 63 -4.35 0.89 11.75
C ALA A 63 -3.74 1.74 10.62
N VAL A 64 -4.37 2.87 10.31
CA VAL A 64 -3.85 3.85 9.37
C VAL A 64 -2.87 4.75 10.09
N VAL A 65 -1.60 4.70 9.68
CA VAL A 65 -0.50 5.47 10.30
C VAL A 65 -0.16 6.68 9.43
N TYR A 66 -0.20 7.86 10.05
CA TYR A 66 0.03 9.14 9.40
C TYR A 66 0.87 10.09 10.26
N VAL A 67 1.20 11.24 9.69
CA VAL A 67 1.83 12.35 10.42
C VAL A 67 0.80 13.44 10.62
N ASP A 68 0.50 13.78 11.87
CA ASP A 68 -0.38 14.91 12.18
C ASP A 68 0.29 16.22 11.72
N PRO A 69 -0.36 17.01 10.85
CA PRO A 69 0.18 18.30 10.40
C PRO A 69 0.44 19.29 11.54
N SER A 70 -0.36 19.24 12.61
CA SER A 70 -0.31 20.20 13.73
C SER A 70 0.84 19.89 14.68
N THR A 71 0.89 18.65 15.18
CA THR A 71 1.92 18.24 16.16
C THR A 71 3.19 17.71 15.49
N ARG A 72 3.15 17.44 14.18
CA ARG A 72 4.18 16.70 13.44
C ARG A 72 4.48 15.35 14.06
N ASN A 73 3.61 14.78 14.90
CA ASN A 73 3.80 13.47 15.52
C ASN A 73 3.32 12.35 14.62
N THR A 74 3.87 11.15 14.83
CA THR A 74 3.43 9.96 14.10
C THR A 74 2.31 9.36 14.92
N VAL A 75 1.17 9.18 14.28
CA VAL A 75 -0.10 8.88 14.94
C VAL A 75 -0.86 7.86 14.09
N TYR A 76 -1.79 7.15 14.71
CA TYR A 76 -2.62 6.17 14.03
C TYR A 76 -4.09 6.30 14.40
N ILE A 77 -4.92 5.70 13.57
CA ILE A 77 -6.35 5.57 13.74
C ILE A 77 -6.80 4.23 13.15
N LEU A 78 -7.83 3.62 13.74
CA LEU A 78 -8.39 2.40 13.18
C LEU A 78 -9.32 2.73 12.01
N SER A 79 -9.20 1.99 10.91
CA SER A 79 -10.03 2.14 9.70
C SER A 79 -11.52 2.10 9.99
N ASP A 80 -11.91 1.34 11.01
CA ASP A 80 -13.32 1.09 11.37
C ASP A 80 -13.91 2.29 12.11
N THR A 81 -13.12 2.97 12.95
CA THR A 81 -13.54 4.15 13.72
C THR A 81 -13.82 5.34 12.82
N ILE A 82 -13.09 5.47 11.70
CA ILE A 82 -13.30 6.54 10.72
C ILE A 82 -14.68 6.44 10.06
N LYS A 83 -15.19 5.23 9.86
CA LYS A 83 -16.53 5.01 9.28
C LYS A 83 -17.65 5.29 10.29
N LEU A 84 -17.36 5.26 11.58
CA LEU A 84 -18.35 5.25 12.66
C LEU A 84 -18.48 6.59 13.39
N SER A 85 -17.52 7.51 13.28
CA SER A 85 -17.58 8.80 13.99
C SER A 85 -16.69 9.89 13.37
N GLU A 86 -17.22 11.12 13.24
CA GLU A 86 -16.46 12.33 12.88
C GLU A 86 -15.47 12.78 13.99
N SER A 87 -15.49 12.12 15.15
CA SER A 87 -14.70 12.43 16.34
C SER A 87 -13.70 11.31 16.71
N ALA A 88 -13.15 10.63 15.71
CA ALA A 88 -12.15 9.61 15.94
C ALA A 88 -10.88 10.23 16.55
N GLN A 89 -10.44 9.72 17.71
CA GLN A 89 -9.23 10.19 18.36
C GLN A 89 -8.00 9.55 17.75
N TRP A 90 -7.03 10.39 17.41
CA TRP A 90 -5.74 9.96 16.91
C TRP A 90 -4.83 9.59 18.08
N GLU A 91 -4.25 8.39 18.01
CA GLU A 91 -3.36 7.88 19.05
C GLU A 91 -1.91 7.91 18.60
N ASN A 92 -0.96 8.10 19.53
CA ASN A 92 0.45 8.16 19.17
C ASN A 92 0.96 6.78 18.71
N PHE A 93 1.61 6.75 17.55
CA PHE A 93 2.29 5.58 17.02
C PHE A 93 3.80 5.67 17.33
N ASN A 94 4.23 4.98 18.38
CA ASN A 94 5.62 5.03 18.89
C ASN A 94 6.06 3.65 19.41
N SER A 95 7.30 3.52 19.89
CA SER A 95 7.86 2.25 20.35
C SER A 95 7.05 1.52 21.43
N ARG A 96 6.22 2.24 22.22
CA ARG A 96 5.38 1.63 23.26
C ARG A 96 4.10 1.01 22.67
N THR A 97 3.46 1.70 21.73
CA THR A 97 2.18 1.28 21.14
C THR A 97 2.36 0.40 19.91
N MET A 98 3.46 0.56 19.18
CA MET A 98 3.76 -0.12 17.92
C MET A 98 3.68 -1.65 18.02
N ASN A 99 4.27 -2.26 19.05
CA ASN A 99 4.28 -3.72 19.18
C ASN A 99 2.85 -4.27 19.32
N GLN A 100 2.05 -3.66 20.21
CA GLN A 100 0.66 -4.06 20.42
C GLN A 100 -0.17 -3.90 19.14
N ILE A 101 -0.02 -2.78 18.43
CA ILE A 101 -0.77 -2.52 17.20
C ILE A 101 -0.38 -3.52 16.10
N MET A 102 0.91 -3.83 15.95
CA MET A 102 1.37 -4.78 14.94
C MET A 102 0.96 -6.23 15.24
N GLU A 103 0.65 -6.55 16.50
CA GLU A 103 0.08 -7.83 16.90
C GLU A 103 -1.43 -7.88 16.62
N GLU A 104 -2.18 -6.84 17.01
CA GLU A 104 -3.65 -6.81 16.91
C GLU A 104 -4.18 -6.41 15.53
N CYS A 105 -3.43 -5.59 14.78
CA CYS A 105 -3.87 -4.94 13.55
C CYS A 105 -2.86 -5.14 12.42
N ASP A 106 -3.33 -4.94 11.19
CA ASP A 106 -2.46 -4.68 10.04
C ASP A 106 -2.27 -3.19 9.86
N LEU A 107 -1.19 -2.78 9.20
CA LEU A 107 -0.84 -1.38 9.03
C LEU A 107 -1.16 -0.87 7.63
N ALA A 108 -1.65 0.36 7.56
CA ALA A 108 -1.68 1.17 6.35
C ALA A 108 -0.86 2.43 6.58
N ILE A 109 0.37 2.49 6.06
CA ILE A 109 1.32 3.56 6.37
C ILE A 109 1.38 4.57 5.23
N THR A 110 1.26 5.85 5.56
CA THR A 110 1.46 6.94 4.58
C THR A 110 2.94 7.21 4.32
N GLY A 111 3.28 7.70 3.12
CA GLY A 111 4.67 8.04 2.77
C GLY A 111 5.35 9.00 3.75
N ALA A 112 4.65 10.02 4.25
CA ALA A 112 5.19 10.94 5.25
C ALA A 112 5.46 10.24 6.60
N ALA A 113 4.59 9.30 7.01
CA ALA A 113 4.79 8.53 8.23
C ALA A 113 5.95 7.54 8.08
N LEU A 114 6.08 6.91 6.91
CA LEU A 114 7.18 5.99 6.61
C LEU A 114 8.54 6.68 6.72
N GLU A 115 8.70 7.85 6.10
CA GLU A 115 9.93 8.66 6.15
C GLU A 115 10.29 9.07 7.59
N LYS A 116 9.28 9.43 8.37
CA LYS A 116 9.46 9.80 9.77
C LYS A 116 9.76 8.62 10.67
N LEU A 117 9.18 7.45 10.39
CA LEU A 117 9.48 6.22 11.10
C LEU A 117 10.89 5.76 10.81
N TRP A 118 11.33 5.84 9.56
CA TRP A 118 12.71 5.57 9.21
C TRP A 118 13.67 6.48 9.97
N SER A 119 13.52 7.81 9.88
CA SER A 119 14.45 8.72 10.55
C SER A 119 14.52 8.58 12.08
N LYS A 120 13.48 8.03 12.71
CA LYS A 120 13.39 7.89 14.19
C LYS A 120 13.64 6.47 14.71
N CYS A 121 13.45 5.44 13.91
CA CYS A 121 13.58 4.04 14.33
C CYS A 121 14.92 3.45 13.92
N GLY A 122 15.41 2.48 14.69
CA GLY A 122 16.58 1.68 14.28
C GLY A 122 16.26 0.76 13.10
N GLY A 123 17.31 0.33 12.38
CA GLY A 123 17.21 -0.52 11.18
C GLY A 123 16.30 -1.74 11.35
N ASP A 124 16.49 -2.51 12.42
CA ASP A 124 15.70 -3.72 12.68
C ASP A 124 14.20 -3.43 12.86
N THR A 125 13.88 -2.28 13.48
CA THR A 125 12.49 -1.90 13.75
C THR A 125 11.80 -1.48 12.46
N ILE A 126 12.44 -0.65 11.63
CA ILE A 126 11.85 -0.23 10.36
C ILE A 126 11.69 -1.41 9.39
N GLN A 127 12.66 -2.33 9.37
CA GLN A 127 12.57 -3.56 8.58
C GLN A 127 11.40 -4.44 9.02
N ARG A 128 11.16 -4.59 10.33
CA ARG A 128 9.99 -5.29 10.86
C ARG A 128 8.69 -4.62 10.42
N ILE A 129 8.60 -3.30 10.51
CA ILE A 129 7.42 -2.53 10.07
C ILE A 129 7.16 -2.79 8.59
N ILE A 130 8.14 -2.53 7.71
CA ILE A 130 7.98 -2.68 6.26
C ILE A 130 7.60 -4.12 5.88
N LYS A 131 8.18 -5.11 6.56
CA LYS A 131 7.86 -6.51 6.32
C LYS A 131 6.40 -6.84 6.63
N GLN A 132 5.87 -6.33 7.74
CA GLN A 132 4.53 -6.63 8.24
C GLN A 132 3.44 -5.67 7.74
N THR A 133 3.79 -4.57 7.07
CA THR A 133 2.82 -3.63 6.49
C THR A 133 2.33 -4.12 5.12
N PRO A 134 1.02 -4.41 4.96
CA PRO A 134 0.44 -4.77 3.67
C PRO A 134 0.11 -3.56 2.79
N ILE A 135 -0.07 -2.37 3.36
CA ILE A 135 -0.59 -1.21 2.62
C ILE A 135 0.32 0.00 2.82
N PHE A 136 0.82 0.55 1.71
CA PHE A 136 1.56 1.79 1.68
C PHE A 136 0.84 2.80 0.78
N ALA A 137 0.44 3.93 1.35
CA ALA A 137 -0.37 4.93 0.66
C ALA A 137 0.31 6.30 0.61
N ARG A 138 -0.10 7.18 -0.30
CA ARG A 138 0.58 8.47 -0.55
C ARG A 138 2.10 8.31 -0.73
N ILE A 139 2.54 7.21 -1.37
CA ILE A 139 3.96 6.89 -1.55
C ILE A 139 4.51 7.59 -2.79
N ARG A 140 5.65 8.27 -2.62
CA ARG A 140 6.37 8.91 -3.73
C ARG A 140 7.19 7.88 -4.54
N PRO A 141 7.43 8.10 -5.84
CA PRO A 141 8.23 7.17 -6.65
C PRO A 141 9.61 6.83 -6.06
N GLN A 142 10.30 7.80 -5.45
CA GLN A 142 11.59 7.58 -4.79
C GLN A 142 11.45 6.65 -3.57
N GLN A 143 10.36 6.81 -2.81
CA GLN A 143 10.07 5.95 -1.66
C GLN A 143 9.75 4.52 -2.10
N LYS A 144 9.14 4.34 -3.29
CA LYS A 144 8.91 3.01 -3.87
C LYS A 144 10.20 2.24 -4.09
N THR A 145 11.16 2.92 -4.73
CA THR A 145 12.48 2.34 -5.00
C THR A 145 13.18 1.99 -3.69
N TRP A 146 13.17 2.92 -2.73
CA TRP A 146 13.80 2.68 -1.44
C TRP A 146 13.24 1.48 -0.68
N PHE A 147 11.90 1.35 -0.55
CA PHE A 147 11.37 0.24 0.23
C PHE A 147 11.65 -1.12 -0.45
N VAL A 148 11.73 -1.16 -1.79
CA VAL A 148 12.18 -2.35 -2.53
C VAL A 148 13.61 -2.70 -2.11
N ASP A 149 14.53 -1.74 -2.12
CA ASP A 149 15.92 -1.95 -1.69
C ASP A 149 15.99 -2.50 -0.25
N GLN A 150 15.18 -1.96 0.67
CA GLN A 150 15.15 -2.46 2.05
C GLN A 150 14.64 -3.89 2.17
N LEU A 151 13.62 -4.27 1.39
CA LEU A 151 13.12 -5.65 1.37
C LEU A 151 14.19 -6.61 0.83
N ILE A 152 14.99 -6.16 -0.14
CA ILE A 152 16.13 -6.91 -0.68
C ILE A 152 17.25 -7.04 0.37
N GLU A 153 17.58 -5.97 1.10
CA GLU A 153 18.58 -5.97 2.18
C GLU A 153 18.26 -7.00 3.28
N ILE A 154 16.98 -7.20 3.59
CA ILE A 154 16.52 -8.25 4.53
C ILE A 154 16.40 -9.64 3.90
N ARG A 155 17.02 -9.85 2.74
CA ARG A 155 17.12 -11.12 2.00
C ARG A 155 15.77 -11.67 1.54
N LEU A 156 14.80 -10.82 1.24
CA LEU A 156 13.58 -11.24 0.54
C LEU A 156 13.77 -11.15 -0.98
N ILE A 157 13.15 -12.09 -1.69
CA ILE A 157 12.99 -11.98 -3.14
C ILE A 157 11.76 -11.11 -3.41
N VAL A 158 11.98 -10.02 -4.13
CA VAL A 158 10.99 -8.95 -4.34
C VAL A 158 10.59 -8.93 -5.80
N GLY A 159 9.30 -9.14 -6.06
CA GLY A 159 8.66 -8.84 -7.33
C GLY A 159 7.91 -7.51 -7.26
N MET A 160 8.00 -6.68 -8.28
CA MET A 160 7.26 -5.43 -8.41
C MET A 160 6.46 -5.47 -9.71
N CYS A 161 5.16 -5.16 -9.66
CA CYS A 161 4.38 -4.90 -10.87
C CYS A 161 3.73 -3.51 -10.81
N GLY A 162 3.64 -2.84 -11.96
CA GLY A 162 3.03 -1.51 -12.06
C GLY A 162 2.99 -0.99 -13.48
N ASP A 163 2.39 0.18 -13.69
CA ASP A 163 2.21 0.81 -15.00
C ASP A 163 3.51 1.42 -15.59
N GLY A 164 4.61 1.40 -14.85
CA GLY A 164 5.92 1.90 -15.28
C GLY A 164 6.10 3.42 -15.18
N THR A 165 5.04 4.21 -14.98
CA THR A 165 5.15 5.68 -14.95
C THR A 165 5.63 6.19 -13.59
N ASN A 166 5.06 5.64 -12.52
CA ASN A 166 5.33 6.04 -11.14
C ASN A 166 6.22 5.03 -10.38
N GLY A 167 6.61 3.93 -11.05
CA GLY A 167 7.31 2.80 -10.46
C GLY A 167 8.58 2.38 -11.20
N CYS A 168 9.07 3.13 -12.20
CA CYS A 168 10.21 2.70 -13.03
C CYS A 168 11.48 2.38 -12.23
N GLY A 169 11.80 3.16 -11.19
CA GLY A 169 12.92 2.90 -10.30
C GLY A 169 12.73 1.61 -9.50
N ALA A 170 11.54 1.41 -8.92
CA ALA A 170 11.19 0.22 -8.15
C ALA A 170 11.15 -1.05 -9.02
N LEU A 171 10.63 -0.96 -10.26
CA LEU A 171 10.63 -2.06 -11.22
C LEU A 171 12.04 -2.50 -11.59
N LYS A 172 12.98 -1.55 -11.72
CA LYS A 172 14.39 -1.84 -11.99
C LYS A 172 15.15 -2.38 -10.78
N ALA A 173 14.80 -1.91 -9.57
CA ALA A 173 15.45 -2.34 -8.33
C ALA A 173 14.99 -3.74 -7.89
N ALA A 174 13.75 -4.12 -8.19
CA ALA A 174 13.21 -5.43 -7.83
C ALA A 174 13.97 -6.58 -8.51
N HIS A 175 13.95 -7.76 -7.88
CA HIS A 175 14.49 -8.98 -8.50
C HIS A 175 13.70 -9.35 -9.76
N VAL A 176 12.38 -9.09 -9.74
CA VAL A 176 11.48 -9.21 -10.90
C VAL A 176 10.67 -7.92 -11.03
N GLY A 177 10.76 -7.26 -12.18
CA GLY A 177 9.93 -6.10 -12.52
C GLY A 177 8.98 -6.41 -13.67
N LEU A 178 7.67 -6.20 -13.47
CA LEU A 178 6.64 -6.39 -14.49
C LEU A 178 5.92 -5.07 -14.79
N ALA A 179 6.14 -4.52 -15.98
CA ALA A 179 5.44 -3.33 -16.45
C ALA A 179 4.11 -3.69 -17.11
N LEU A 180 3.03 -3.01 -16.71
CA LEU A 180 1.65 -3.22 -17.16
C LEU A 180 1.17 -2.02 -18.01
N SER A 181 1.88 -1.67 -19.08
CA SER A 181 1.50 -0.60 -20.02
C SER A 181 1.33 -1.11 -21.46
N SER A 182 0.40 -0.50 -22.22
CA SER A 182 0.18 -0.78 -23.65
C SER A 182 1.19 -0.10 -24.57
N ALA A 183 1.90 0.92 -24.07
CA ALA A 183 3.07 1.51 -24.72
C ALA A 183 4.33 0.94 -24.07
N GLU A 184 5.11 0.19 -24.86
CA GLU A 184 6.42 -0.38 -24.49
C GLU A 184 6.42 -1.46 -23.40
N ALA A 185 5.71 -2.56 -23.64
CA ALA A 185 6.02 -3.84 -23.01
C ALA A 185 7.41 -4.33 -23.47
N SER A 186 8.48 -3.83 -22.84
CA SER A 186 9.82 -4.41 -22.96
C SER A 186 10.07 -5.36 -21.79
N ILE A 187 10.31 -6.62 -22.15
CA ILE A 187 10.47 -7.78 -21.27
C ILE A 187 11.63 -7.60 -20.28
N VAL A 188 11.46 -8.04 -19.03
CA VAL A 188 12.59 -8.40 -18.14
C VAL A 188 12.34 -9.75 -17.44
N VAL A 189 13.04 -10.76 -17.96
CA VAL A 189 13.44 -12.12 -17.52
C VAL A 189 12.47 -13.09 -16.79
N PRO A 190 12.47 -14.39 -17.18
CA PRO A 190 11.76 -15.45 -16.47
C PRO A 190 12.61 -16.04 -15.33
N PHE A 191 11.98 -16.39 -14.20
CA PHE A 191 12.50 -17.44 -13.31
C PHE A 191 11.44 -17.98 -12.34
N THR A 192 11.58 -19.26 -11.99
CA THR A 192 10.85 -19.96 -10.94
C THR A 192 11.74 -20.09 -9.69
N SER A 193 11.18 -19.82 -8.51
CA SER A 193 11.88 -19.92 -7.22
C SER A 193 11.18 -20.89 -6.28
N LYS A 194 11.95 -21.66 -5.50
CA LYS A 194 11.46 -22.54 -4.42
C LYS A 194 11.38 -21.84 -3.05
N ALA A 195 11.69 -20.53 -2.98
CA ALA A 195 11.68 -19.74 -1.74
C ALA A 195 10.40 -18.88 -1.63
N LYS A 196 10.08 -18.40 -0.42
CA LYS A 196 9.00 -17.42 -0.21
C LYS A 196 9.27 -16.15 -1.03
N VAL A 197 8.33 -15.79 -1.89
CA VAL A 197 8.37 -14.59 -2.73
C VAL A 197 7.48 -13.53 -2.09
N LYS A 198 7.84 -12.23 -2.18
CA LYS A 198 6.93 -11.13 -1.86
C LYS A 198 6.67 -10.32 -3.14
N VAL A 199 5.41 -10.16 -3.53
CA VAL A 199 5.00 -9.41 -4.73
C VAL A 199 4.35 -8.09 -4.32
N ILE A 200 4.77 -6.99 -4.94
CA ILE A 200 4.21 -5.67 -4.72
C ILE A 200 3.31 -5.31 -5.91
N TYR A 201 2.06 -4.97 -5.64
CA TYR A 201 1.11 -4.48 -6.65
C TYR A 201 1.01 -2.95 -6.57
N ASP A 202 1.43 -2.26 -7.63
CA ASP A 202 1.32 -0.80 -7.78
C ASP A 202 -0.05 -0.43 -8.39
N VAL A 203 -0.85 0.32 -7.64
CA VAL A 203 -2.14 0.84 -8.13
C VAL A 203 -1.94 2.32 -8.50
N PRO A 204 -2.17 2.72 -9.77
CA PRO A 204 -2.04 4.11 -10.20
C PRO A 204 -2.92 5.01 -9.33
N GLY A 205 -2.35 6.09 -8.82
CA GLY A 205 -3.10 7.11 -8.10
C GLY A 205 -3.88 8.00 -9.06
N THR A 206 -5.05 8.46 -8.63
CA THR A 206 -5.87 9.44 -9.36
C THR A 206 -5.36 10.86 -9.21
#